data_AF-X6CEG6-F1
#
_entry.id   AF-X6CEG6-F1
#
_cell.length_a   1.000
_cell.length_b   1.000
_cell.length_c   1.000
_cell.angle_alpha   90.00
_cell.angle_beta   90.00
_cell.angle_gamma   90.00
#
_symmetry.space_group_name_H-M   'P 1'
#
loop_
_entity.id
_entity.type
_entity.pdbx_description
1 polymer ?
#
loop_
_entity_poly.entity_id
_entity_poly.type
_entity_poly.pdbx_seq_one_letter_code
_entity_poly.pdbx_strand_id
1 'polypeptide(L)' 'MATARGVRRSPLHEHLKSRGAVFGEVAGWERANWFAKPGQEREYRYSWKRQNWFENSFEEHMALREGWASWT' A
#
# COMPACT_ATOMS: atom_id res chain seq x y z
N MET A 1 7.44 10.50 14.90
CA MET A 1 8.54 10.40 13.93
C MET A 1 8.91 8.93 13.81
N ALA A 2 8.88 8.35 12.61
CA ALA A 2 9.25 6.95 12.42
C ALA A 2 10.79 6.84 12.28
N THR A 3 11.42 5.97 13.07
CA THR A 3 12.85 5.67 12.99
C THR A 3 13.09 4.39 12.18
N ALA A 4 14.34 4.11 11.80
CA ALA A 4 14.75 2.91 11.07
C ALA A 4 14.03 2.68 9.71
N ARG A 5 13.76 3.77 8.97
CA ARG A 5 13.13 3.74 7.64
C ARG A 5 14.08 4.17 6.53
N GLY A 6 13.78 3.74 5.30
CA GLY A 6 14.49 4.18 4.10
C GLY A 6 15.87 3.56 3.86
N VAL A 7 16.20 2.44 4.51
CA VAL A 7 17.51 1.78 4.40
C VAL A 7 17.70 1.13 3.03
N ARG A 8 16.70 0.39 2.54
CA ARG A 8 16.69 -0.21 1.20
C ARG A 8 15.39 0.12 0.48
N ARG A 9 15.51 0.58 -0.76
CA ARG A 9 14.39 0.96 -1.63
C ARG A 9 14.55 0.29 -2.97
N SER A 10 13.46 -0.20 -3.55
CA SER A 10 13.47 -0.66 -4.94
C SER A 10 13.55 0.53 -5.89
N PRO A 11 13.99 0.35 -7.15
CA PRO A 11 13.93 1.39 -8.17
C PRO A 11 12.51 1.94 -8.40
N LEU A 12 11.48 1.14 -8.05
CA LEU A 12 10.08 1.52 -8.18
C LEU A 12 9.55 2.32 -7.00
N HIS A 13 10.34 2.55 -5.94
CA HIS A 13 9.87 3.19 -4.71
C HIS A 13 9.15 4.53 -4.96
N GLU A 14 9.76 5.44 -5.73
CA GLU A 14 9.14 6.75 -6.01
C GLU A 14 7.91 6.64 -6.93
N HIS A 15 7.90 5.68 -7.86
CA HIS A 15 6.73 5.43 -8.71
C HIS A 15 5.56 4.87 -7.92
N LEU A 16 5.81 3.98 -6.96
CA LEU A 16 4.79 3.43 -6.09
C LEU A 16 4.28 4.52 -5.13
N LYS A 17 5.18 5.34 -4.60
CA LYS A 17 4.85 6.48 -3.74
C LYS A 17 3.94 7.48 -4.46
N SER A 18 4.23 7.82 -5.72
CA SER A 18 3.38 8.74 -6.49
C SER A 18 1.97 8.18 -6.70
N ARG A 19 1.84 6.85 -6.88
CA ARG A 19 0.57 6.13 -7.01
C ARG A 19 -0.18 5.87 -5.71
N GLY A 20 0.29 6.38 -4.57
CA GLY A 20 -0.44 6.24 -3.31
C GLY A 20 0.03 5.12 -2.39
N ALA A 21 1.18 4.49 -2.67
CA ALA A 21 1.70 3.46 -1.79
C ALA A 21 1.94 3.99 -0.35
N VAL A 22 1.46 3.22 0.61
CA VAL A 22 1.78 3.35 2.02
C VAL A 22 2.77 2.26 2.40
N PHE A 23 3.97 2.68 2.77
CA PHE A 23 5.10 1.77 2.95
C PHE A 23 5.21 1.26 4.39
N GLY A 24 5.52 -0.02 4.51
CA GLY A 24 6.12 -0.60 5.71
C GLY A 24 7.56 -1.00 5.45
N GLU A 25 8.27 -1.32 6.53
CA GLU A 25 9.64 -1.85 6.46
C GLU A 25 9.64 -3.34 6.83
N VAL A 26 10.45 -4.11 6.11
CA VAL A 26 10.77 -5.50 6.44
C VAL A 26 12.21 -5.83 6.05
N ALA A 27 13.03 -6.27 7.01
CA ALA A 27 14.44 -6.61 6.78
C ALA A 27 15.27 -5.52 6.04
N GLY A 28 15.02 -4.27 6.38
CA GLY A 28 15.59 -3.05 5.82
C GLY A 28 14.90 -2.55 4.55
N TRP A 29 13.98 -3.32 3.95
CA TRP A 29 13.31 -2.96 2.70
C TRP A 29 12.00 -2.21 2.91
N GLU A 30 11.84 -1.10 2.19
CA GLU A 30 10.56 -0.39 2.05
C GLU A 30 9.66 -1.14 1.06
N ARG A 31 8.55 -1.71 1.55
CA ARG A 31 7.53 -2.41 0.76
C ARG A 31 6.21 -1.66 0.83
N ALA A 32 5.57 -1.47 -0.33
CA ALA A 32 4.19 -1.01 -0.36
C ALA A 32 3.29 -2.05 0.31
N ASN A 33 2.67 -1.68 1.42
CA ASN A 33 1.79 -2.56 2.17
C ASN A 33 0.35 -2.48 1.65
N TRP A 34 -0.08 -1.30 1.23
CA TRP A 34 -1.39 -1.01 0.64
C TRP A 34 -1.34 0.32 -0.13
N PHE A 35 -2.34 0.59 -0.97
CA PHE A 35 -2.43 1.83 -1.75
C PHE A 35 -3.62 2.69 -1.30
N ALA A 36 -3.34 3.96 -0.98
CA ALA A 36 -4.36 4.93 -0.61
C ALA A 36 -5.13 5.43 -1.84
N LYS A 37 -6.44 5.61 -1.68
CA LYS A 37 -7.29 6.24 -2.69
C LYS A 37 -6.92 7.71 -2.88
N PRO A 38 -7.27 8.33 -4.03
CA PRO A 38 -7.20 9.78 -4.18
C PRO A 38 -7.89 10.49 -3.02
N GLY A 39 -7.18 11.40 -2.34
CA GLY A 39 -7.71 12.13 -1.18
C GLY A 39 -7.76 11.37 0.14
N GLN A 40 -7.47 10.06 0.17
CA GLN A 40 -7.35 9.29 1.41
C GLN A 40 -5.99 9.56 2.06
N GLU A 41 -5.98 9.74 3.38
CA GLU A 41 -4.74 9.93 4.13
C GLU A 41 -3.83 8.69 4.05
N ARG A 42 -2.53 8.94 3.87
CA ARG A 42 -1.50 7.92 3.67
C ARG A 42 -0.83 7.53 4.98
N GLU A 43 -1.63 7.17 5.97
CA GLU A 43 -1.16 6.86 7.33
C GLU A 43 -1.81 5.61 7.91
N TYR A 44 -1.12 4.99 8.87
CA TYR A 44 -1.68 3.91 9.66
C TYR A 44 -2.51 4.46 10.81
N ARG A 45 -3.80 4.10 10.84
CA ARG A 45 -4.66 4.33 11.99
C ARG A 45 -4.93 3.00 12.66
N TYR A 46 -4.11 2.71 13.67
CA TYR A 46 -4.19 1.46 14.40
C TYR A 46 -5.48 1.38 15.20
N SER A 47 -6.08 0.20 15.16
CA SER A 47 -7.27 -0.13 15.93
C SER A 47 -7.18 -1.58 16.37
N TRP A 48 -7.88 -1.93 17.45
CA TRP A 48 -8.11 -3.32 17.82
C TRP A 48 -9.14 -4.01 16.90
N LYS A 49 -9.83 -3.23 16.06
CA LYS A 49 -10.80 -3.70 15.07
C LYS A 49 -10.19 -3.68 13.66
N ARG A 50 -11.05 -3.66 12.64
CA ARG A 50 -10.65 -3.52 11.23
C ARG A 50 -9.79 -2.26 11.04
N GLN A 51 -8.67 -2.42 10.35
CA GLN A 51 -7.74 -1.33 10.06
C GLN A 51 -8.30 -0.41 8.96
N ASN A 52 -7.83 0.84 8.92
CA ASN A 52 -8.28 1.86 7.97
C ASN A 52 -8.02 1.52 6.50
N TRP A 53 -7.09 0.60 6.22
CA TRP A 53 -6.71 0.17 4.87
C TRP A 53 -7.38 -1.14 4.43
N PHE A 54 -8.24 -1.74 5.25
CA PHE A 54 -8.83 -3.05 4.95
C PHE A 54 -9.65 -3.03 3.65
N GLU A 55 -10.41 -1.95 3.41
CA GLU A 55 -11.19 -1.78 2.18
C GLU A 55 -10.29 -1.63 0.95
N ASN A 56 -9.16 -0.91 1.09
CA ASN A 56 -8.18 -0.80 0.01
C ASN A 56 -7.65 -2.18 -0.39
N SER A 57 -7.31 -3.03 0.59
CA SER A 57 -6.84 -4.39 0.33
C SER A 57 -7.91 -5.27 -0.31
N PHE A 58 -9.18 -5.07 0.04
CA PHE A 58 -10.30 -5.77 -0.60
C PHE A 58 -10.42 -5.36 -2.08
N GLU A 59 -10.39 -4.08 -2.38
CA GLU A 59 -10.46 -3.59 -3.77
C GLU A 59 -9.27 -4.05 -4.61
N GLU A 60 -8.05 -4.02 -4.05
CA GLU A 60 -6.86 -4.56 -4.73
C GLU A 60 -7.02 -6.05 -5.02
N HIS A 61 -7.55 -6.83 -4.06
CA HIS A 61 -7.84 -8.24 -4.25
C HIS A 61 -8.87 -8.48 -5.35
N MET A 62 -9.98 -7.74 -5.35
CA MET A 62 -11.04 -7.88 -6.35
C MET A 62 -10.58 -7.43 -7.74
N ALA A 63 -9.83 -6.34 -7.84
CA ALA A 63 -9.22 -5.90 -9.09
C ALA A 63 -8.30 -6.97 -9.68
N LEU A 64 -7.54 -7.65 -8.83
CA LEU A 64 -6.72 -8.79 -9.24
C LEU A 64 -7.53 -10.05 -9.51
N ARG A 65 -8.77 -10.20 -9.05
CA ARG A 65 -9.56 -11.41 -9.29
C ARG A 65 -10.43 -11.30 -10.54
N GLU A 66 -10.95 -10.10 -10.78
CA GLU A 66 -11.97 -9.83 -11.79
C GLU A 66 -11.41 -9.03 -12.98
N GLY A 67 -10.28 -8.33 -12.81
CA GLY A 67 -9.75 -7.41 -13.81
C GLY A 67 -9.33 -8.06 -15.14
N TRP A 68 -9.14 -9.39 -15.17
CA TRP A 68 -8.73 -10.11 -16.38
C TRP A 68 -9.92 -10.56 -17.24
N ALA A 69 -11.14 -10.50 -16.69
CA ALA A 69 -12.34 -11.03 -17.33
C ALA A 69 -12.89 -10.17 -18.48
N SER A 70 -12.16 -9.15 -18.92
CA SER A 70 -12.59 -8.18 -19.96
C SER A 70 -11.81 -8.29 -21.29
N TRP A 71 -11.01 -9.34 -21.49
CA TRP A 71 -10.19 -9.54 -22.71
C TRP A 71 -10.70 -10.65 -23.65
N THR A 72 -11.95 -11.08 -23.50
CA THR A 72 -12.65 -12.04 -24.39
C THR A 72 -14.02 -11.48 -24.73
#